data_AF-A0A318UHU3-F1
#
_entry.id   AF-A0A318UHU3-F1
#
_cell.length_a   1.000
_cell.length_b   1.000
_cell.length_c   1.000
_cell.angle_alpha   90.00
_cell.angle_beta   90.00
_cell.angle_gamma   90.00
#
_symmetry.space_group_name_H-M   'P 1'
#
loop_
_entity.id
_entity.type
_entity.pdbx_description
1 polymer ?
#
loop_
_entity_poly.entity_id
_entity_poly.type
_entity_poly.pdbx_seq_one_letter_code
_entity_poly.pdbx_strand_id
1 'polypeptide(L)'
;MDQQNHQNASESGQISVPAAVIRSFFSDYHLGESQDLLWQLFKLAFSENWSSLSAMEKENLCTFYEQLDALLAAVYENIDENQGVKEK
;
A
#
# COMPACT_ATOMS: atom_id res chain seq x y z
N MET A 1 -49.44 11.78 8.78
CA MET A 1 -48.33 12.37 9.54
C MET A 1 -48.28 11.54 10.81
N ASP A 2 -47.26 10.72 11.06
CA ASP A 2 -45.84 11.03 10.93
C ASP A 2 -45.01 9.86 10.36
N GLN A 3 -44.07 10.24 9.49
CA GLN A 3 -42.99 9.38 9.01
C GLN A 3 -41.93 9.30 10.12
N GLN A 4 -41.49 8.08 10.47
CA GLN A 4 -40.18 7.88 11.11
C GLN A 4 -39.27 7.05 10.21
N ASN A 5 -38.70 7.83 9.29
CA ASN A 5 -37.35 7.79 8.73
C ASN A 5 -36.48 6.55 8.99
N HIS A 6 -36.11 5.88 7.90
CA HIS A 6 -34.92 5.06 7.79
C HIS A 6 -33.65 5.91 7.88
N GLN A 7 -32.70 5.54 8.73
CA GLN A 7 -31.29 5.87 8.53
C GLN A 7 -30.48 4.62 8.92
N ASN A 8 -29.94 3.91 7.93
CA ASN A 8 -28.56 4.06 7.39
C ASN A 8 -27.51 3.63 8.41
N ALA A 9 -26.42 2.97 8.07
CA ALA A 9 -25.96 2.20 6.92
C ALA A 9 -24.53 1.86 7.34
N SER A 10 -24.14 0.61 7.12
CA SER A 10 -22.77 0.22 6.77
C SER A 10 -21.66 0.98 7.50
N GLU A 11 -21.35 0.57 8.73
CA GLU A 11 -20.00 0.77 9.27
C GLU A 11 -19.05 -0.12 8.46
N SER A 12 -18.65 0.37 7.28
CA SER A 12 -17.49 -0.13 6.56
C SER A 12 -16.31 0.04 7.52
N GLY A 13 -15.78 -1.08 8.00
CA GLY A 13 -14.65 -1.14 8.91
C GLY A 13 -13.47 -0.35 8.35
N GLN A 14 -13.37 0.91 8.76
CA GLN A 14 -12.19 1.73 8.53
C GLN A 14 -11.10 1.13 9.42
N ILE A 15 -10.23 0.33 8.82
CA ILE A 15 -8.94 0.00 9.42
C ILE A 15 -8.18 1.33 9.47
N SER A 16 -8.28 2.03 10.59
CA SER A 16 -7.46 3.21 10.88
C SER A 16 -6.03 2.72 11.07
N VAL A 17 -5.30 2.58 9.97
CA VAL A 17 -3.84 2.50 10.06
C VAL A 17 -3.40 3.84 10.64
N PRO A 18 -2.73 3.88 11.80
CA PRO A 18 -2.35 5.15 12.38
C PRO A 18 -1.44 5.87 11.38
N ALA A 19 -1.86 7.03 10.88
CA ALA A 19 -1.07 7.82 9.94
C ALA A 19 0.37 8.10 10.45
N ALA A 20 0.58 8.03 11.76
CA ALA A 20 1.88 8.06 12.41
C ALA A 20 2.81 6.91 12.00
N VAL A 21 2.30 5.68 11.87
CA VAL A 21 3.11 4.51 11.45
C VAL A 21 3.60 4.71 10.03
N ILE A 22 2.72 5.15 9.14
CA ILE A 22 3.06 5.37 7.73
C ILE A 22 4.04 6.54 7.59
N ARG A 23 3.83 7.65 8.32
CA ARG A 23 4.78 8.77 8.36
C ARG A 23 6.15 8.37 8.91
N SER A 24 6.18 7.55 9.97
CA SER A 24 7.44 7.03 10.53
C SER A 24 8.16 6.11 9.55
N PHE A 25 7.43 5.31 8.78
CA PHE A 25 8.04 4.49 7.74
C PHE A 25 8.74 5.36 6.68
N PHE A 26 8.05 6.40 6.18
CA PHE A 26 8.61 7.27 5.15
C PHE A 26 9.59 8.35 5.66
N SER A 27 9.74 8.52 6.97
CA SER A 27 10.85 9.28 7.55
C SER A 27 12.16 8.50 7.50
N ASP A 28 12.06 7.18 7.65
CA ASP A 28 13.22 6.29 7.71
C ASP A 28 13.62 5.77 6.33
N TYR A 29 12.64 5.63 5.43
CA TYR A 29 12.84 5.14 4.06
C TYR A 29 12.07 6.03 3.07
N HIS A 30 12.78 6.82 2.28
CA HIS A 30 12.12 7.59 1.23
C HIS A 30 11.50 6.66 0.18
N LEU A 31 10.50 7.15 -0.58
CA LEU A 31 9.78 6.32 -1.54
C LEU A 31 10.71 5.59 -2.52
N GLY A 32 11.63 6.32 -3.17
CA GLY A 32 12.57 5.71 -4.12
C GLY A 32 13.45 4.63 -3.50
N GLU A 33 13.96 4.87 -2.29
CA GLU A 33 14.74 3.86 -1.55
C GLU A 33 13.89 2.63 -1.22
N SER A 34 12.64 2.84 -0.80
CA SER A 34 11.72 1.76 -0.47
C SER A 34 11.38 0.89 -1.69
N GLN A 35 11.21 1.51 -2.88
CA GLN A 35 11.00 0.80 -4.14
C GLN A 35 12.25 0.01 -4.55
N ASP A 36 13.44 0.59 -4.41
CA ASP A 36 14.71 -0.09 -4.69
C ASP A 36 14.94 -1.28 -3.75
N LEU A 37 14.60 -1.16 -2.48
CA LEU A 37 14.66 -2.24 -1.50
C LEU A 37 13.62 -3.33 -1.78
N LEU A 38 12.39 -2.96 -2.17
CA LEU A 38 11.36 -3.91 -2.58
C LEU A 38 11.81 -4.72 -3.81
N TRP A 39 12.43 -4.07 -4.79
CA TRP A 39 13.00 -4.74 -5.95
C TRP A 39 14.13 -5.70 -5.56
N GLN A 40 14.97 -5.34 -4.59
CA GLN A 40 16.01 -6.24 -4.07
C GLN A 40 15.41 -7.48 -3.40
N LEU A 41 14.38 -7.31 -2.56
CA LEU A 41 13.67 -8.43 -1.93
C LEU A 41 13.05 -9.37 -2.97
N PHE A 42 12.45 -8.80 -4.02
CA PHE A 42 11.85 -9.56 -5.10
C PHE A 42 12.90 -10.39 -5.87
N LYS A 43 14.05 -9.79 -6.22
CA LYS A 43 15.17 -10.52 -6.82
C LYS A 43 15.69 -11.63 -5.91
N LEU A 44 15.81 -11.36 -4.60
CA LEU A 44 16.26 -12.36 -3.63
C LEU A 44 15.31 -13.55 -3.58
N ALA A 45 13.99 -13.33 -3.64
CA ALA A 45 12.99 -14.39 -3.67
C ALA A 45 13.14 -15.34 -4.88
N PHE A 46 13.76 -14.89 -5.97
CA PHE A 46 13.96 -15.67 -7.20
C PHE A 46 15.23 -16.49 -7.25
N SER A 47 16.18 -16.23 -6.35
CA SER A 47 17.54 -16.77 -6.45
C SER A 47 17.60 -18.30 -6.41
N GLU A 48 16.80 -18.96 -5.57
CA GLU A 48 16.87 -20.42 -5.38
C GLU A 48 15.60 -21.18 -5.76
N ASN A 49 14.43 -20.52 -5.80
CA ASN A 49 13.14 -21.20 -5.98
C ASN A 49 12.44 -20.87 -7.31
N TRP A 50 13.00 -20.00 -8.16
CA TRP A 50 12.30 -19.60 -9.39
C TRP A 50 12.08 -20.77 -10.36
N SER A 51 13.01 -21.71 -10.45
CA SER A 51 12.88 -22.90 -11.30
C SER A 51 11.82 -23.89 -10.79
N SER A 52 11.51 -23.90 -9.49
CA SER A 52 10.48 -24.79 -8.93
C SER A 52 9.07 -24.24 -9.09
N LEU A 53 8.91 -22.97 -9.49
CA LEU A 53 7.61 -22.34 -9.71
C LEU A 53 7.08 -22.63 -11.12
N SER A 54 5.78 -22.91 -11.17
CA SER A 54 4.98 -22.93 -12.39
C SER A 54 4.92 -21.55 -13.05
N ALA A 55 4.51 -21.51 -14.33
CA ALA A 55 4.33 -20.25 -15.06
C ALA A 55 3.31 -19.33 -14.36
N MET A 56 2.24 -19.89 -13.82
CA MET A 56 1.20 -19.14 -13.11
C MET A 56 1.73 -18.56 -11.79
N GLU A 57 2.52 -19.31 -11.03
CA GLU A 57 3.14 -18.80 -9.79
C GLU A 57 4.11 -17.65 -10.08
N LYS A 58 4.87 -17.74 -11.17
CA LYS A 58 5.77 -16.67 -11.62
C LYS A 58 5.00 -15.40 -11.98
N GLU A 59 3.94 -15.53 -12.77
CA GLU A 59 3.07 -14.43 -13.16
C GLU A 59 2.40 -13.78 -11.94
N ASN A 60 1.91 -14.59 -11.00
CA ASN A 60 1.34 -14.10 -9.74
C ASN A 60 2.35 -13.31 -8.92
N LEU A 61 3.61 -13.76 -8.84
CA LEU A 61 4.66 -13.04 -8.11
C LEU A 61 5.01 -11.71 -8.77
N CYS A 62 5.14 -11.66 -10.09
CA CYS A 62 5.35 -10.41 -10.82
C CYS A 62 4.18 -9.44 -10.60
N THR A 63 2.95 -9.93 -10.75
CA THR A 63 1.74 -9.11 -10.53
C THR A 63 1.68 -8.60 -9.09
N PHE A 64 2.00 -9.45 -8.12
CA PHE A 64 2.03 -9.06 -6.70
C PHE A 64 3.07 -7.97 -6.42
N TYR A 65 4.26 -8.07 -7.00
CA TYR A 65 5.28 -7.02 -6.91
C TYR A 65 4.79 -5.69 -7.46
N GLU A 66 4.20 -5.68 -8.67
CA GLU A 66 3.68 -4.47 -9.31
C GLU A 66 2.59 -3.80 -8.47
N GLN A 67 1.69 -4.60 -7.88
CA GLN A 67 0.65 -4.08 -7.00
C GLN A 67 1.21 -3.51 -5.69
N LEU A 68 2.25 -4.13 -5.12
CA LEU A 68 2.92 -3.60 -3.92
C LEU A 68 3.65 -2.29 -4.20
N ASP A 69 4.36 -2.19 -5.34
CA ASP A 69 5.04 -0.97 -5.75
C ASP A 69 4.05 0.19 -5.93
N ALA A 70 2.94 -0.06 -6.64
CA ALA A 70 1.86 0.92 -6.82
C ALA A 70 1.21 1.32 -5.48
N LEU A 71 0.97 0.37 -4.57
CA LEU A 71 0.44 0.65 -3.25
C LEU A 71 1.38 1.55 -2.44
N LEU A 72 2.69 1.26 -2.49
CA LEU A 72 3.71 2.03 -1.78
C LEU A 72 3.74 3.48 -2.26
N ALA A 73 3.69 3.70 -3.57
CA ALA A 73 3.61 5.03 -4.18
C ALA A 73 2.31 5.76 -3.76
N ALA A 74 1.16 5.12 -3.89
CA ALA A 74 -0.13 5.72 -3.55
C ALA A 74 -0.19 6.13 -2.06
N VAL A 75 0.35 5.31 -1.17
CA VAL A 75 0.38 5.60 0.27
C VAL A 75 1.30 6.78 0.57
N TYR A 76 2.43 6.91 -0.13
CA TYR A 76 3.33 8.06 0.00
C TYR A 76 2.66 9.37 -0.46
N GLU A 77 2.05 9.38 -1.64
CA GLU A 77 1.35 10.53 -2.20
C GLU A 77 0.21 11.02 -1.30
N ASN A 78 -0.58 10.09 -0.74
CA ASN A 78 -1.66 10.42 0.19
C ASN A 78 -1.18 11.09 1.50
N ILE A 79 0.07 10.86 1.90
CA ILE A 79 0.66 11.55 3.05
C ILE A 79 1.11 12.96 2.66
N ASP A 80 1.72 13.12 1.49
CA ASP A 80 2.21 14.41 1.01
C ASP A 80 1.05 15.39 0.76
N GLU A 81 -0.03 14.93 0.14
CA GLU A 81 -1.27 15.71 -0.04
C GLU A 81 -1.89 16.16 1.30
N ASN A 82 -1.83 15.31 2.33
CA ASN A 82 -2.29 15.66 3.69
C ASN A 82 -1.35 16.62 4.45
N GLN A 83 -0.14 16.89 3.94
CA GLN A 83 0.74 17.93 4.48
C GLN A 83 0.48 19.30 3.83
N GLY A 84 -0.07 19.34 2.61
CA GLY A 84 -0.40 20.58 1.88
C GLY A 84 -1.66 21.33 2.32
N VAL A 85 -2.48 20.78 3.22
CA VAL A 85 -3.78 21.39 3.63
C VAL A 85 -3.67 22.25 4.91
N LYS A 86 -2.47 22.50 5.43
CA LYS A 86 -2.26 23.42 6.57
C LYS A 86 -1.41 24.62 6.18
N GLU A 87 -1.95 25.51 5.34
CA GLU A 87 -1.59 26.93 5.36
C GLU A 87 -2.58 27.76 4.52
N LYS A 88 -3.60 28.31 5.20
CA LYS A 88 -4.09 29.69 5.08
C LYS A 88 -5.21 29.96 6.07
#